data_AF-A0A6A6ZWG8-F1
#
_entry.id   AF-A0A6A6ZWG8-F1
#
_cell.length_a   1.000
_cell.length_b   1.000
_cell.length_c   1.000
_cell.angle_alpha   90.00
_cell.angle_beta   90.00
_cell.angle_gamma   90.00
#
_symmetry.space_group_name_H-M   'P 1'
#
loop_
_entity.id
_entity.type
_entity.pdbx_description
1 polymer ?
#
loop_
_entity_poly.entity_id
_entity_poly.type
_entity_poly.pdbx_seq_one_letter_code
_entity_poly.pdbx_strand_id
1 'polypeptide(L)'
;MTHPEINVTGTGSATRRAERATLVLQVHSRTCPTSDDASAALTTFINKLTESIGPYCPDDAGTGRIKGDAAISHYSIDIRDTNNHRERQSEPSSFMISKASTYATSYSGRADLDIDFADFKLLNTLATQFSTTENVSIQRVIWHLTEATLASVESLARKEAAKNALQRARDYAEVFADISAEEAVHKVKVVVVTEGSKYEQRTRPQMHYGRKQSVKTKFLKEKAELTFEPVDIVVEVKVQGKFVVGE
;
A
#
# COMPACT_ATOMS: atom_id res chain seq x y z
N MET A 1 -8.03 52.91 1.18
CA MET A 1 -8.77 52.03 2.11
C MET A 1 -8.01 50.72 2.20
N THR A 2 -7.93 50.08 3.38
CA THR A 2 -7.25 48.79 3.52
C THR A 2 -8.16 47.69 2.98
N HIS A 3 -7.75 47.04 1.90
CA HIS A 3 -8.50 45.93 1.32
C HIS A 3 -8.49 44.73 2.26
N PRO A 4 -9.63 44.04 2.46
CA PRO A 4 -9.68 42.86 3.32
C PRO A 4 -8.81 41.74 2.72
N GLU A 5 -7.89 41.24 3.53
CA GLU A 5 -7.10 40.06 3.20
C GLU A 5 -7.86 38.80 3.65
N ILE A 6 -8.11 37.89 2.71
CA ILE A 6 -8.84 36.65 2.95
C ILE A 6 -7.86 35.49 2.82
N ASN A 7 -7.58 34.81 3.93
CA ASN A 7 -6.73 33.62 3.96
C ASN A 7 -7.61 32.39 4.11
N VAL A 8 -7.59 31.51 3.11
CA VAL A 8 -8.43 30.30 3.10
C VAL A 8 -7.62 29.09 2.70
N THR A 9 -8.01 27.94 3.25
CA THR A 9 -7.51 26.64 2.80
C THR A 9 -8.61 25.97 1.97
N GLY A 10 -8.29 25.64 0.72
CA GLY A 10 -9.10 24.80 -0.13
C GLY A 10 -8.68 23.34 -0.03
N THR A 11 -9.66 22.45 -0.10
CA THR A 11 -9.47 20.99 -0.14
C THR A 11 -9.98 20.46 -1.46
N GLY A 12 -9.23 19.55 -2.08
CA GLY A 12 -9.64 18.86 -3.30
C GLY A 12 -9.29 17.38 -3.20
N SER A 13 -10.08 16.52 -3.86
CA SER A 13 -9.88 15.09 -3.78
C SER A 13 -10.27 14.41 -5.07
N ALA A 14 -9.34 13.67 -5.65
CA ALA A 14 -9.63 12.86 -6.83
C ALA A 14 -9.58 11.37 -6.45
N THR A 15 -10.51 10.60 -7.00
CA THR A 15 -10.61 9.15 -6.73
C THR A 15 -10.33 8.38 -8.01
N ARG A 16 -9.52 7.33 -7.91
CA ARG A 16 -9.21 6.43 -9.02
C ARG A 16 -9.08 4.99 -8.52
N ARG A 17 -9.59 4.04 -9.30
CA ARG A 17 -9.43 2.62 -8.99
C ARG A 17 -7.95 2.23 -9.11
N ALA A 18 -7.46 1.41 -8.20
CA ALA A 18 -6.09 0.91 -8.24
C ALA A 18 -5.78 0.19 -9.56
N GLU A 19 -4.58 0.43 -10.08
CA GLU A 19 -4.09 -0.12 -11.34
C GLU A 19 -3.03 -1.19 -11.10
N ARG A 20 -2.41 -1.18 -9.91
CA ARG A 20 -1.39 -2.14 -9.49
C ARG A 20 -1.62 -2.57 -8.04
N ALA A 21 -1.07 -3.73 -7.69
CA ALA A 21 -1.14 -4.28 -6.34
C ALA A 21 0.21 -4.89 -5.94
N THR A 22 0.75 -4.48 -4.79
CA THR A 22 1.94 -5.09 -4.19
C THR A 22 1.49 -6.13 -3.16
N LEU A 23 1.81 -7.39 -3.41
CA LEU A 23 1.64 -8.46 -2.43
C LEU A 23 2.90 -8.49 -1.55
N VAL A 24 2.73 -8.20 -0.26
CA VAL A 24 3.80 -8.27 0.73
C VAL A 24 3.76 -9.64 1.39
N LEU A 25 4.75 -10.46 1.09
CA LEU A 25 4.95 -11.78 1.65
C LEU A 25 6.05 -11.73 2.70
N GLN A 26 5.92 -12.61 3.67
CA GLN A 26 6.94 -12.85 4.67
C GLN A 26 7.30 -14.32 4.70
N VAL A 27 8.57 -14.57 4.44
CA VAL A 27 9.16 -15.88 4.39
C VAL A 27 9.93 -16.09 5.69
N HIS A 28 9.72 -17.23 6.30
CA HIS A 28 10.49 -17.68 7.44
C HIS A 28 11.30 -18.92 7.04
N SER A 29 12.49 -19.09 7.59
CA SER A 29 13.13 -20.40 7.56
C SER A 29 12.69 -21.23 8.75
N ARG A 30 12.76 -22.55 8.58
CA ARG A 30 12.61 -23.49 9.68
C ARG A 30 13.65 -23.19 10.77
N THR A 31 13.29 -23.49 12.00
CA THR A 31 14.21 -23.42 13.13
C THR A 31 15.36 -24.41 12.94
N CYS A 32 16.60 -23.91 12.91
CA CYS A 32 17.82 -24.68 12.69
C CYS A 32 18.77 -24.59 13.91
N PRO A 33 19.65 -25.57 14.12
CA PRO A 33 20.63 -25.53 15.21
C PRO A 33 21.78 -24.53 14.96
N THR A 34 22.03 -24.16 13.71
CA THR A 34 23.06 -23.18 13.33
C THR A 34 22.47 -22.04 12.49
N SER A 35 23.13 -20.87 12.55
CA SER A 35 22.76 -19.71 11.75
C SER A 35 22.96 -19.96 10.25
N ASP A 36 24.04 -20.64 9.86
CA ASP A 36 24.36 -20.91 8.46
C ASP A 36 23.31 -21.81 7.80
N ASP A 37 22.83 -22.84 8.52
CA ASP A 37 21.74 -23.71 8.05
C ASP A 37 20.42 -22.94 7.91
N ALA A 38 20.14 -22.00 8.83
CA ALA A 38 18.93 -21.17 8.78
C ALA A 38 18.95 -20.23 7.56
N SER A 39 20.09 -19.62 7.27
CA SER A 39 20.30 -18.75 6.11
C SER A 39 20.25 -19.55 4.79
N ALA A 40 20.95 -20.69 4.71
CA ALA A 40 20.94 -21.52 3.51
C ALA A 40 19.54 -22.06 3.17
N ALA A 41 18.78 -22.45 4.20
CA ALA A 41 17.39 -22.87 4.03
C ALA A 41 16.50 -21.72 3.52
N LEU A 42 16.70 -20.51 4.06
CA LEU A 42 15.98 -19.31 3.61
C LEU A 42 16.28 -18.99 2.14
N THR A 43 17.56 -18.93 1.75
CA THR A 43 17.99 -18.65 0.38
C THR A 43 17.44 -19.68 -0.61
N THR A 44 17.51 -20.97 -0.27
CA THR A 44 16.97 -22.04 -1.11
C THR A 44 15.47 -21.86 -1.33
N PHE A 45 14.74 -21.46 -0.29
CA PHE A 45 13.31 -21.27 -0.38
C PHE A 45 12.92 -20.01 -1.17
N ILE A 46 13.65 -18.91 -0.98
CA ILE A 46 13.50 -17.68 -1.77
C ILE A 46 13.73 -17.99 -3.26
N ASN A 47 14.79 -18.73 -3.61
CA ASN A 47 15.05 -19.09 -5.00
C ASN A 47 13.91 -19.89 -5.63
N LYS A 48 13.32 -20.84 -4.90
CA LYS A 48 12.13 -21.58 -5.36
C LYS A 48 10.92 -20.69 -5.57
N LEU A 49 10.68 -19.72 -4.68
CA LEU A 49 9.62 -18.73 -4.87
C LEU A 49 9.87 -17.87 -6.11
N THR A 50 11.10 -17.39 -6.29
CA THR A 50 11.49 -16.60 -7.47
C THR A 50 11.34 -17.40 -8.75
N GLU A 51 11.71 -18.69 -8.77
CA GLU A 51 11.47 -19.59 -9.91
C GLU A 51 9.97 -19.74 -10.23
N SER A 52 9.10 -19.76 -9.21
CA SER A 52 7.65 -19.83 -9.42
C SER A 52 7.05 -18.54 -10.01
N ILE A 53 7.69 -17.41 -9.75
CA ILE A 53 7.27 -16.06 -10.19
C ILE A 53 7.85 -15.73 -11.57
N GLY A 54 9.06 -16.21 -11.86
CA GLY A 54 9.83 -15.93 -13.09
C GLY A 54 9.04 -16.01 -14.40
N PRO A 55 8.20 -17.05 -14.63
CA PRO A 55 7.40 -17.17 -15.86
C PRO A 55 6.45 -15.98 -16.11
N TYR A 56 6.05 -15.27 -15.06
CA TYR A 56 5.13 -14.13 -15.13
C TYR A 56 5.83 -12.78 -15.14
N CYS A 57 7.17 -12.80 -15.09
CA CYS A 57 8.05 -11.63 -15.04
C CYS A 57 9.01 -11.64 -16.24
N PRO A 58 8.51 -11.51 -17.48
CA PRO A 58 9.38 -11.50 -18.66
C PRO A 58 10.26 -10.26 -18.70
N ASP A 59 11.56 -10.49 -18.87
CA ASP A 59 12.53 -9.44 -19.13
C ASP A 59 12.35 -8.86 -20.54
N ASP A 60 12.45 -7.55 -20.65
CA ASP A 60 12.53 -6.87 -21.93
C ASP A 60 13.94 -7.08 -22.51
N ALA A 61 14.00 -7.80 -23.64
CA ALA A 61 15.23 -8.30 -24.27
C ALA A 61 16.23 -7.20 -24.69
N GLY A 62 15.85 -5.92 -24.63
CA GLY A 62 16.71 -4.78 -24.93
C GLY A 62 17.22 -3.99 -23.73
N THR A 63 16.60 -4.10 -22.55
CA THR A 63 16.88 -3.20 -21.41
C THR A 63 17.18 -3.91 -20.09
N GLY A 64 16.94 -5.22 -20.01
CA GLY A 64 17.06 -5.98 -18.76
C GLY A 64 16.08 -5.51 -17.67
N ARG A 65 15.05 -4.75 -18.07
CA ARG A 65 13.95 -4.32 -17.21
C ARG A 65 12.73 -5.18 -17.51
N ILE A 66 11.89 -5.36 -16.51
CA ILE A 66 10.64 -6.10 -16.67
C ILE A 66 9.74 -5.34 -17.65
N LYS A 67 9.16 -6.06 -18.61
CA LYS A 67 8.27 -5.47 -19.60
C LYS A 67 7.11 -4.76 -18.89
N GLY A 68 6.84 -3.50 -19.21
CA GLY A 68 5.84 -2.68 -18.50
C GLY A 68 4.38 -3.19 -18.56
N ASP A 69 4.10 -4.18 -19.41
CA ASP A 69 2.81 -4.84 -19.60
C ASP A 69 2.81 -6.30 -19.07
N ALA A 70 3.86 -6.69 -18.35
CA ALA A 70 3.91 -8.00 -17.70
C ALA A 70 2.88 -8.11 -16.57
N ALA A 71 2.35 -9.32 -16.36
CA ALA A 71 1.41 -9.60 -15.29
C ALA A 71 2.00 -9.30 -13.90
N ILE A 72 3.32 -9.50 -13.76
CA ILE A 72 4.14 -9.04 -12.64
C ILE A 72 5.11 -8.00 -13.17
N SER A 73 5.00 -6.78 -12.64
CA SER A 73 5.75 -5.62 -13.10
C SER A 73 7.10 -5.44 -12.39
N HIS A 74 7.21 -5.93 -11.17
CA HIS A 74 8.42 -5.87 -10.35
C HIS A 74 8.32 -6.84 -9.17
N TYR A 75 9.46 -7.30 -8.66
CA TYR A 75 9.53 -7.97 -7.37
C TYR A 75 10.85 -7.61 -6.67
N SER A 76 10.83 -7.52 -5.35
CA SER A 76 12.01 -7.22 -4.54
C SER A 76 12.04 -8.07 -3.28
N ILE A 77 13.24 -8.51 -2.91
CA ILE A 77 13.48 -9.34 -1.73
C ILE A 77 14.32 -8.54 -0.74
N ASP A 78 13.82 -8.40 0.49
CA ASP A 78 14.52 -7.81 1.63
C ASP A 78 14.80 -8.90 2.67
N ILE A 79 16.06 -9.31 2.80
CA ILE A 79 16.45 -10.36 3.75
C ILE A 79 16.59 -9.71 5.13
N ARG A 80 15.75 -10.13 6.08
CA ARG A 80 15.74 -9.63 7.44
C ARG A 80 16.33 -10.66 8.40
N ASP A 81 17.54 -10.37 8.87
CA ASP A 81 18.26 -10.93 10.03
C ASP A 81 17.95 -12.37 10.49
N THR A 82 19.02 -13.15 10.70
CA THR A 82 18.92 -14.44 11.38
C THR A 82 18.73 -14.22 12.89
N ASN A 83 17.53 -14.49 13.38
CA ASN A 83 17.20 -14.39 14.79
C ASN A 83 17.67 -15.64 15.55
N ASN A 84 18.05 -15.48 16.82
CA ASN A 84 18.34 -16.60 17.71
C ASN A 84 17.36 -16.65 18.88
N HIS A 85 16.94 -17.85 19.25
CA HIS A 85 16.07 -18.10 20.37
C HIS A 85 16.76 -19.09 21.31
N ARG A 86 16.78 -18.79 22.61
CA ARG A 86 17.29 -19.70 23.64
C ARG A 86 16.11 -20.31 24.37
N GLU A 87 15.82 -21.56 24.11
CA GLU A 87 14.77 -22.27 24.81
C GLU A 87 15.36 -23.05 26.00
N ARG A 88 14.68 -22.98 27.14
CA ARG A 88 15.03 -23.78 28.30
C ARG A 88 14.61 -25.22 28.03
N GLN A 89 15.57 -26.11 27.91
CA GLN A 89 15.27 -27.52 27.74
C GLN A 89 14.73 -28.08 29.06
N SER A 90 13.44 -28.42 29.08
CA SER A 90 12.84 -29.12 30.23
C SER A 90 13.15 -30.61 30.08
N GLU A 91 14.17 -31.11 30.77
CA GLU A 91 14.32 -32.56 30.92
C GLU A 91 13.14 -33.12 31.75
N PRO A 92 12.60 -34.30 31.41
CA PRO A 92 11.61 -34.97 32.25
C PRO A 92 12.25 -35.22 33.62
N SER A 93 11.63 -34.71 34.68
CA SER A 93 12.16 -34.67 36.04
C SER A 93 12.51 -36.08 36.53
N SER A 94 13.76 -36.48 36.38
CA SER A 94 14.33 -37.59 37.15
C SER A 94 14.84 -37.01 38.47
N PHE A 95 14.41 -37.64 39.56
CA PHE A 95 14.73 -37.28 40.93
C PHE A 95 16.25 -37.17 41.13
N MET A 96 16.66 -36.13 41.85
CA MET A 96 18.01 -35.86 42.38
C MET A 96 19.05 -35.25 41.41
N ILE A 97 19.74 -34.25 41.97
CA ILE A 97 20.88 -33.48 41.47
C ILE A 97 20.49 -32.29 40.58
N SER A 98 20.71 -31.09 41.11
CA SER A 98 20.61 -29.80 40.43
C SER A 98 21.59 -29.73 39.25
N LYS A 99 21.18 -30.24 38.09
CA LYS A 99 21.87 -29.98 36.82
C LYS A 99 21.57 -28.54 36.39
N ALA A 100 22.61 -27.80 36.01
CA ALA A 100 22.46 -26.49 35.39
C ALA A 100 21.50 -26.59 34.20
N SER A 101 20.55 -25.66 34.09
CA SER A 101 19.60 -25.63 32.98
C SER A 101 20.34 -25.53 31.64
N THR A 102 20.23 -26.57 30.81
CA THR A 102 20.75 -26.56 29.44
C THR A 102 19.84 -25.69 28.57
N TYR A 103 20.41 -24.65 27.95
CA TYR A 103 19.71 -23.80 27.00
C TYR A 103 20.06 -24.26 25.58
N ALA A 104 19.07 -24.71 24.82
CA ALA A 104 19.27 -24.96 23.39
C ALA A 104 19.11 -23.63 22.66
N THR A 105 20.13 -23.21 21.91
CA THR A 105 20.03 -22.04 21.02
C THR A 105 19.59 -22.52 19.65
N SER A 106 18.52 -21.96 19.14
CA SER A 106 17.99 -22.23 17.82
C SER A 106 17.95 -20.96 16.98
N TYR A 107 18.18 -21.07 15.68
CA TYR A 107 18.26 -19.96 14.74
C TYR A 107 17.12 -20.04 13.72
N SER A 108 16.59 -18.88 13.32
CA SER A 108 15.58 -18.78 12.26
C SER A 108 15.84 -17.52 11.44
N GLY A 109 15.77 -17.61 10.13
CA GLY A 109 15.88 -16.47 9.22
C GLY A 109 14.50 -15.97 8.80
N ARG A 110 14.44 -14.68 8.43
CA ARG A 110 13.24 -14.07 7.88
C ARG A 110 13.59 -13.28 6.63
N ALA A 111 12.64 -13.17 5.71
CA ALA A 111 12.74 -12.27 4.57
C ALA A 111 11.36 -11.73 4.23
N ASP A 112 11.30 -10.49 3.80
CA ASP A 112 10.12 -9.89 3.22
C ASP A 112 10.28 -9.90 1.69
N LEU A 113 9.23 -10.28 0.98
CA LEU A 113 9.18 -10.36 -0.48
C LEU A 113 7.99 -9.54 -0.96
N ASP A 114 8.28 -8.50 -1.73
CA ASP A 114 7.28 -7.63 -2.31
C ASP A 114 7.14 -7.96 -3.80
N ILE A 115 5.91 -8.20 -4.26
CA ILE A 115 5.62 -8.57 -5.66
C ILE A 115 4.55 -7.63 -6.21
N ASP A 116 4.88 -6.90 -7.27
CA ASP A 116 4.01 -5.89 -7.90
C ASP A 116 3.24 -6.48 -9.08
N PHE A 117 1.94 -6.63 -8.91
CA PHE A 117 1.01 -7.18 -9.90
C PHE A 117 0.33 -6.07 -10.72
N ALA A 118 0.29 -6.28 -12.03
CA ALA A 118 -0.62 -5.58 -12.93
C ALA A 118 -1.88 -6.43 -13.23
N ASP A 119 -1.76 -7.77 -13.19
CA ASP A 119 -2.90 -8.69 -13.33
C ASP A 119 -3.41 -9.18 -11.97
N PHE A 120 -4.60 -8.72 -11.59
CA PHE A 120 -5.23 -9.10 -10.32
C PHE A 120 -5.76 -10.53 -10.29
N LYS A 121 -5.99 -11.17 -11.44
CA LYS A 121 -6.32 -12.60 -11.46
C LYS A 121 -5.11 -13.43 -11.09
N LEU A 122 -3.94 -13.06 -11.62
CA LEU A 122 -2.69 -13.71 -11.25
C LEU A 122 -2.36 -13.48 -9.76
N LEU A 123 -2.61 -12.28 -9.24
CA LEU A 123 -2.50 -11.99 -7.80
C LEU A 123 -3.31 -12.99 -6.98
N ASN A 124 -4.59 -13.21 -7.32
CA ASN A 124 -5.47 -14.15 -6.61
C ASN A 124 -4.93 -15.59 -6.64
N THR A 125 -4.50 -16.04 -7.82
CA THR A 125 -3.94 -17.39 -8.00
C THR A 125 -2.67 -17.59 -7.17
N LEU A 126 -1.70 -16.68 -7.29
CA LEU A 126 -0.43 -16.79 -6.58
C LEU A 126 -0.59 -16.57 -5.08
N ALA A 127 -1.42 -15.62 -4.65
CA ALA A 127 -1.72 -15.45 -3.23
C ALA A 127 -2.38 -16.70 -2.63
N THR A 128 -3.32 -17.33 -3.35
CA THR A 128 -3.90 -18.62 -2.91
C THR A 128 -2.83 -19.69 -2.78
N GLN A 129 -1.95 -19.82 -3.78
CA GLN A 129 -0.83 -20.75 -3.75
C GLN A 129 0.08 -20.49 -2.54
N PHE A 130 0.55 -19.26 -2.36
CA PHE A 130 1.45 -18.87 -1.28
C PHE A 130 0.83 -19.01 0.12
N SER A 131 -0.49 -18.81 0.24
CA SER A 131 -1.20 -19.01 1.52
C SER A 131 -1.19 -20.46 2.00
N THR A 132 -1.00 -21.40 1.09
CA THR A 132 -0.91 -22.83 1.40
C THR A 132 0.53 -23.33 1.55
N THR A 133 1.52 -22.47 1.28
CA THR A 133 2.93 -22.82 1.37
C THR A 133 3.42 -22.68 2.81
N GLU A 134 4.01 -23.74 3.35
CA GLU A 134 4.62 -23.68 4.68
C GLU A 134 5.72 -22.60 4.76
N ASN A 135 5.79 -21.93 5.90
CA ASN A 135 6.74 -20.86 6.20
C ASN A 135 6.57 -19.58 5.36
N VAL A 136 5.45 -19.42 4.64
CA VAL A 136 5.07 -18.17 3.98
C VAL A 136 3.84 -17.59 4.65
N SER A 137 3.85 -16.28 4.88
CA SER A 137 2.72 -15.55 5.42
C SER A 137 2.46 -14.33 4.54
N ILE A 138 1.22 -14.17 4.09
CA ILE A 138 0.78 -12.95 3.42
C ILE A 138 0.55 -11.89 4.50
N GLN A 139 1.35 -10.82 4.47
CA GLN A 139 1.24 -9.74 5.45
C GLN A 139 0.15 -8.76 5.07
N ARG A 140 0.17 -8.26 3.83
CA ARG A 140 -0.79 -7.29 3.31
C ARG A 140 -0.75 -7.22 1.79
N VAL A 141 -1.79 -6.63 1.22
CA VAL A 141 -1.82 -6.17 -0.18
C VAL A 141 -1.88 -4.65 -0.17
N ILE A 142 -0.96 -4.02 -0.89
CA ILE A 142 -0.91 -2.57 -1.04
C ILE A 142 -1.40 -2.21 -2.44
N TRP A 143 -2.31 -1.26 -2.54
CA TRP A 143 -2.91 -0.86 -3.82
C TRP A 143 -2.27 0.43 -4.32
N HIS A 144 -1.91 0.46 -5.60
CA HIS A 144 -1.19 1.58 -6.20
C HIS A 144 -1.79 2.01 -7.55
N LEU A 145 -1.57 3.28 -7.90
CA LEU A 145 -1.76 3.79 -9.24
C LEU A 145 -0.42 3.71 -9.99
N THR A 146 -0.45 3.70 -11.32
CA THR A 146 0.77 3.98 -12.10
C THR A 146 1.24 5.40 -11.85
N GLU A 147 2.54 5.67 -12.05
CA GLU A 147 3.12 7.01 -11.87
C GLU A 147 2.42 8.06 -12.75
N ALA A 148 2.12 7.71 -14.00
CA ALA A 148 1.39 8.58 -14.92
C ALA A 148 -0.04 8.89 -14.44
N THR A 149 -0.77 7.88 -13.97
CA THR A 149 -2.12 8.08 -13.42
C THR A 149 -2.07 8.86 -12.11
N LEU A 150 -1.11 8.58 -11.23
CA LEU A 150 -0.93 9.31 -9.98
C LEU A 150 -0.74 10.81 -10.25
N ALA A 151 0.19 11.17 -11.14
CA ALA A 151 0.44 12.57 -11.51
C ALA A 151 -0.81 13.24 -12.11
N SER A 152 -1.60 12.51 -12.90
CA SER A 152 -2.87 12.99 -13.45
C SER A 152 -3.92 13.23 -12.35
N VAL A 153 -4.06 12.29 -11.41
CA VAL A 153 -5.01 12.37 -10.29
C VAL A 153 -4.62 13.50 -9.33
N GLU A 154 -3.34 13.67 -9.02
CA GLU A 154 -2.82 14.79 -8.23
C GLU A 154 -3.09 16.14 -8.92
N SER A 155 -2.92 16.22 -10.24
CA SER A 155 -3.25 17.43 -11.02
C SER A 155 -4.74 17.79 -10.92
N LEU A 156 -5.63 16.78 -10.96
CA LEU A 156 -7.07 16.99 -10.78
C LEU A 156 -7.40 17.46 -9.36
N ALA A 157 -6.88 16.79 -8.34
CA ALA A 157 -7.10 17.14 -6.94
C ALA A 157 -6.61 18.56 -6.63
N ARG A 158 -5.46 18.97 -7.18
CA ARG A 158 -4.95 20.36 -7.06
C ARG A 158 -5.88 21.39 -7.67
N LYS A 159 -6.40 21.13 -8.87
CA LYS A 159 -7.36 22.03 -9.54
C LYS A 159 -8.64 22.17 -8.72
N GLU A 160 -9.14 21.08 -8.13
CA GLU A 160 -10.29 21.12 -7.25
C GLU A 160 -10.02 21.89 -5.96
N ALA A 161 -8.86 21.68 -5.33
CA ALA A 161 -8.47 22.38 -4.12
C ALA A 161 -8.36 23.90 -4.36
N ALA A 162 -7.77 24.31 -5.48
CA ALA A 162 -7.68 25.71 -5.87
C ALA A 162 -9.06 26.33 -6.15
N LYS A 163 -9.95 25.61 -6.86
CA LYS A 163 -11.33 26.04 -7.08
C LYS A 163 -12.10 26.19 -5.76
N ASN A 164 -11.93 25.24 -4.85
CA ASN A 164 -12.54 25.28 -3.52
C ASN A 164 -12.03 26.49 -2.71
N ALA A 165 -10.71 26.75 -2.71
CA ALA A 165 -10.15 27.93 -2.06
C ALA A 165 -10.72 29.23 -2.63
N LEU A 166 -10.77 29.36 -3.97
CA LEU A 166 -11.31 30.53 -4.64
C LEU A 166 -12.80 30.74 -4.32
N GLN A 167 -13.59 29.66 -4.31
CA GLN A 167 -15.01 29.76 -3.96
C GLN A 167 -15.18 30.24 -2.52
N ARG A 168 -14.45 29.65 -1.55
CA ARG A 168 -14.50 30.08 -0.15
C ARG A 168 -14.09 31.54 0.02
N ALA A 169 -13.09 32.00 -0.74
CA ALA A 169 -12.67 33.40 -0.71
C ALA A 169 -13.77 34.34 -1.23
N ARG A 170 -14.51 33.94 -2.26
CA ARG A 170 -15.68 34.67 -2.77
C ARG A 170 -16.81 34.70 -1.75
N ASP A 171 -17.16 33.55 -1.18
CA ASP A 171 -18.20 33.44 -0.14
C ASP A 171 -17.89 34.37 1.05
N TYR A 172 -16.61 34.46 1.45
CA TYR A 172 -16.19 35.39 2.50
C TYR A 172 -16.17 36.85 2.06
N ALA A 173 -15.83 37.14 0.81
CA ALA A 173 -15.87 38.51 0.28
C ALA A 173 -17.31 39.04 0.23
N GLU A 174 -18.28 38.20 -0.18
CA GLU A 174 -19.70 38.55 -0.18
C GLU A 174 -20.18 39.01 1.20
N VAL A 175 -19.76 38.32 2.27
CA VAL A 175 -20.19 38.62 3.64
C VAL A 175 -19.38 39.76 4.28
N PHE A 176 -18.06 39.77 4.12
CA PHE A 176 -17.18 40.67 4.87
C PHE A 176 -16.78 41.95 4.11
N ALA A 177 -16.90 41.95 2.79
CA ALA A 177 -16.65 43.12 1.95
C ALA A 177 -17.93 43.73 1.36
N ASP A 178 -19.10 43.13 1.67
CA ASP A 178 -20.43 43.58 1.23
C ASP A 178 -20.52 43.76 -0.30
N ILE A 179 -19.96 42.81 -1.04
CA ILE A 179 -20.00 42.78 -2.51
C ILE A 179 -20.97 41.70 -2.99
N SER A 180 -21.59 41.91 -4.15
CA SER A 180 -22.44 40.89 -4.77
C SER A 180 -21.61 39.68 -5.25
N ALA A 181 -22.26 38.52 -5.40
CA ALA A 181 -21.63 37.31 -5.93
C ALA A 181 -21.02 37.52 -7.33
N GLU A 182 -21.67 38.33 -8.16
CA GLU A 182 -21.19 38.69 -9.50
C GLU A 182 -19.93 39.56 -9.43
N GLU A 183 -19.89 40.52 -8.50
CA GLU A 183 -18.70 41.34 -8.27
C GLU A 183 -17.54 40.53 -7.68
N ALA A 184 -17.82 39.56 -6.80
CA ALA A 184 -16.81 38.70 -6.19
C ALA A 184 -16.03 37.88 -7.23
N VAL A 185 -16.63 37.57 -8.39
CA VAL A 185 -15.95 36.88 -9.50
C VAL A 185 -14.79 37.71 -10.05
N HIS A 186 -14.93 39.04 -10.09
CA HIS A 186 -13.98 39.97 -10.70
C HIS A 186 -13.07 40.67 -9.69
N LYS A 187 -13.57 40.93 -8.48
CA LYS A 187 -12.86 41.68 -7.43
C LYS A 187 -11.94 40.80 -6.60
N VAL A 188 -12.25 39.52 -6.39
CA VAL A 188 -11.40 38.62 -5.59
C VAL A 188 -10.20 38.19 -6.42
N LYS A 189 -9.01 38.70 -6.05
CA LYS A 189 -7.74 38.39 -6.69
C LYS A 189 -6.85 37.54 -5.78
N VAL A 190 -6.21 36.55 -6.38
CA VAL A 190 -5.18 35.74 -5.72
C VAL A 190 -3.91 36.55 -5.57
N VAL A 191 -3.33 36.55 -4.37
CA VAL A 191 -2.03 37.17 -4.07
C VAL A 191 -0.95 36.10 -3.90
N VAL A 192 -1.22 35.08 -3.08
CA VAL A 192 -0.28 33.99 -2.83
C VAL A 192 -1.02 32.67 -2.84
N VAL A 193 -0.43 31.66 -3.48
CA VAL A 193 -0.88 30.27 -3.41
C VAL A 193 0.27 29.45 -2.85
N THR A 194 -0.02 28.67 -1.81
CA THR A 194 0.93 27.75 -1.21
C THR A 194 0.31 26.36 -1.17
N GLU A 195 1.01 25.39 -1.73
CA GLU A 195 0.58 23.99 -1.72
C GLU A 195 1.09 23.30 -0.45
N GLY A 196 0.18 22.65 0.29
CA GLY A 196 0.59 21.78 1.39
C GLY A 196 1.11 20.46 0.82
N SER A 197 2.34 20.07 1.16
CA SER A 197 3.06 18.94 0.58
C SER A 197 2.53 17.53 0.92
N LYS A 198 1.36 17.42 1.56
CA LYS A 198 0.83 16.14 2.04
C LYS A 198 -0.26 15.63 1.10
N TYR A 199 0.17 14.79 0.15
CA TYR A 199 -0.72 13.89 -0.57
C TYR A 199 -1.05 12.72 0.36
N GLU A 200 -2.29 12.67 0.84
CA GLU A 200 -2.76 11.51 1.59
C GLU A 200 -3.42 10.54 0.61
N GLN A 201 -2.76 9.40 0.38
CA GLN A 201 -3.38 8.27 -0.29
C GLN A 201 -4.17 7.47 0.74
N ARG A 202 -5.48 7.40 0.56
CA ARG A 202 -6.33 6.54 1.38
C ARG A 202 -6.94 5.45 0.51
N THR A 203 -6.76 4.21 0.91
CA THR A 203 -7.55 3.09 0.41
C THR A 203 -8.85 3.08 1.19
N ARG A 204 -9.99 3.19 0.51
CA ARG A 204 -11.30 2.97 1.14
C ARG A 204 -11.64 1.50 1.00
N PRO A 205 -11.42 0.64 2.03
CA PRO A 205 -11.92 -0.73 1.93
C PRO A 205 -13.42 -0.64 1.67
N GLN A 206 -13.88 -1.18 0.54
CA GLN A 206 -15.31 -1.28 0.31
C GLN A 206 -15.86 -2.18 1.41
N MET A 207 -16.63 -1.62 2.34
CA MET A 207 -17.36 -2.42 3.31
C MET A 207 -18.37 -3.26 2.54
N HIS A 208 -18.00 -4.50 2.22
CA HIS A 208 -18.93 -5.52 1.81
C HIS A 208 -19.80 -5.84 3.02
N TYR A 209 -20.95 -5.16 3.14
CA TYR A 209 -22.05 -5.66 3.95
C TYR A 209 -22.35 -7.05 3.42
N GLY A 210 -21.98 -8.06 4.21
CA GLY A 210 -21.93 -9.45 3.80
C GLY A 210 -23.11 -9.82 2.91
N ARG A 211 -22.84 -9.92 1.60
CA ARG A 211 -23.72 -10.66 0.73
C ARG A 211 -23.59 -12.08 1.25
N LYS A 212 -24.54 -12.49 2.10
CA LYS A 212 -24.62 -13.86 2.63
C LYS A 212 -24.40 -14.78 1.44
N GLN A 213 -23.21 -15.35 1.36
CA GLN A 213 -22.93 -16.46 0.47
C GLN A 213 -23.80 -17.57 1.06
N SER A 214 -25.03 -17.64 0.56
CA SER A 214 -26.00 -18.64 0.96
C SER A 214 -25.33 -19.96 0.69
N VAL A 215 -24.90 -20.64 1.76
CA VAL A 215 -24.40 -22.01 1.77
C VAL A 215 -25.55 -22.91 1.36
N LYS A 216 -25.84 -22.90 0.06
CA LYS A 216 -26.75 -23.79 -0.65
C LYS A 216 -26.16 -24.10 -2.02
N THR A 217 -24.94 -24.61 -2.03
CA THR A 217 -24.47 -25.45 -3.13
C THR A 217 -23.65 -26.59 -2.56
N LYS A 218 -24.35 -27.73 -2.51
CA LYS A 218 -23.81 -29.08 -2.48
C LYS A 218 -22.58 -29.22 -3.40
N PHE A 219 -21.52 -29.81 -2.86
CA PHE A 219 -20.47 -30.53 -3.59
C PHE A 219 -19.80 -29.81 -4.77
N LEU A 220 -18.84 -28.92 -4.51
CA LEU A 220 -17.61 -28.84 -5.31
C LEU A 220 -16.45 -28.49 -4.37
N LYS A 221 -15.43 -29.36 -4.33
CA LYS A 221 -14.07 -29.06 -3.86
C LYS A 221 -13.41 -28.11 -4.88
N GLU A 222 -14.03 -26.98 -5.18
CA GLU A 222 -13.29 -25.88 -5.81
C GLU A 222 -12.47 -25.27 -4.70
N LYS A 223 -11.14 -25.29 -4.85
CA LYS A 223 -10.22 -24.65 -3.92
C LYS A 223 -10.74 -23.24 -3.68
N ALA A 224 -11.01 -22.90 -2.42
CA ALA A 224 -11.39 -21.54 -2.07
C ALA A 224 -10.21 -20.64 -2.44
N GLU A 225 -10.33 -19.93 -3.57
CA GLU A 225 -9.34 -18.96 -4.01
C GLU A 225 -9.49 -17.67 -3.20
N LEU A 226 -8.36 -17.13 -2.76
CA LEU A 226 -8.31 -15.79 -2.18
C LEU A 226 -8.67 -14.79 -3.27
N THR A 227 -9.68 -13.97 -2.99
CA THR A 227 -10.18 -12.96 -3.92
C THR A 227 -9.82 -11.57 -3.42
N PHE A 228 -8.89 -10.92 -4.12
CA PHE A 228 -8.52 -9.52 -3.91
C PHE A 228 -9.18 -8.67 -4.98
N GLU A 229 -9.97 -7.68 -4.57
CA GLU A 229 -10.56 -6.71 -5.48
C GLU A 229 -9.82 -5.37 -5.40
N PRO A 230 -9.54 -4.72 -6.55
CA PRO A 230 -8.89 -3.42 -6.57
C PRO A 230 -9.71 -2.38 -5.82
N VAL A 231 -9.05 -1.70 -4.90
CA VAL A 231 -9.65 -0.66 -4.06
C VAL A 231 -9.54 0.70 -4.75
N ASP A 232 -10.49 1.59 -4.46
CA ASP A 232 -10.39 2.99 -4.87
C ASP A 232 -9.37 3.73 -4.02
N ILE A 233 -8.42 4.36 -4.71
CA ILE A 233 -7.38 5.21 -4.14
C ILE A 233 -7.88 6.65 -4.22
N VAL A 234 -8.00 7.28 -3.06
CA VAL A 234 -8.33 8.70 -2.95
C VAL A 234 -7.05 9.47 -2.70
N VAL A 235 -6.80 10.48 -3.53
CA VAL A 235 -5.70 11.45 -3.35
C VAL A 235 -6.32 12.76 -2.89
N GLU A 236 -6.01 13.15 -1.66
CA GLU A 236 -6.44 14.43 -1.08
C GLU A 236 -5.31 15.47 -1.14
N VAL A 237 -5.64 16.71 -1.50
CA VAL A 237 -4.71 17.83 -1.55
C VAL A 237 -5.30 19.05 -0.85
N LYS A 238 -4.42 19.81 -0.19
CA LYS A 238 -4.75 21.07 0.49
C LYS A 238 -3.95 22.21 -0.11
N VAL A 239 -4.64 23.27 -0.50
CA VAL A 239 -4.05 24.49 -1.05
C VAL A 239 -4.42 25.65 -0.15
N GLN A 240 -3.43 26.39 0.31
CA GLN A 240 -3.63 27.65 1.03
C GLN A 240 -3.58 28.79 0.01
N GLY A 241 -4.60 29.62 0.02
CA GLY A 241 -4.67 30.81 -0.82
C GLY A 241 -4.85 32.06 0.02
N LYS A 242 -4.04 33.08 -0.27
CA LYS A 242 -4.24 34.45 0.19
C LYS A 242 -4.87 35.26 -0.92
N PHE A 243 -6.01 35.87 -0.64
CA PHE A 243 -6.81 36.64 -1.58
C PHE A 243 -7.01 38.06 -1.07
N VAL A 244 -7.21 39.00 -1.99
CA VAL A 244 -7.54 40.40 -1.70
C VAL A 244 -8.74 40.80 -2.56
N VAL A 245 -9.64 41.60 -1.98
CA VAL A 245 -10.79 42.16 -2.69
C VAL A 245 -10.39 43.51 -3.29
N GLY A 246 -10.31 43.58 -4.63
CA GLY A 246 -10.05 44.80 -5.38
C GLY A 246 -11.24 45.76 -5.41
N GLU A 247 -10.99 47.00 -5.85
CA GLU A 247 -12.03 48.01 -6.10
C GLU A 247 -13.01 47.60 -7.22
#